data_AF-A0A6C0EI27-F1
#
_entry.id   AF-A0A6C0EI27-F1
#
_cell.length_a   1.000
_cell.length_b   1.000
_cell.length_c   1.000
_cell.angle_alpha   90.00
_cell.angle_beta   90.00
_cell.angle_gamma   90.00
#
_symmetry.space_group_name_H-M   'P 1'
#
loop_
_entity.id
_entity.type
_entity.pdbx_description
1 polymer ?
#
loop_
_entity_poly.entity_id
_entity_poly.type
_entity_poly.pdbx_seq_one_letter_code
_entity_poly.pdbx_strand_id
1 'polypeptide(L)'
;MINKYIILVVLFIIVYILYRRWRNNYQSVLIKHSQNARLLKNIDKQQFIKKNDVGLSWTLSFWVYIDDWNYKYNTNKHIFIWDNCSAWLSKNTNNIVINTPTYNNKKGTNTIIENIPLQKWTNIIIVLNNRVLDIFVNGNLSNSQYLTNIPKNDKKLGMKITPYGGFNGTISRFNYYTFPVKKYDIIGYNNVYSLFKKGPT
;
A
#
# COMPACT_ATOMS: atom_id res chain seq x y z
N MET A 1 5.06 -30.06 -39.60
CA MET A 1 4.18 -29.78 -38.44
C MET A 1 4.91 -29.10 -37.27
N ILE A 2 6.16 -29.49 -36.97
CA ILE A 2 6.97 -28.95 -35.86
C ILE A 2 7.13 -27.40 -35.88
N ASN A 3 7.32 -26.78 -37.04
CA ASN A 3 7.50 -25.32 -37.13
C ASN A 3 6.29 -24.48 -36.65
N LYS A 4 5.05 -24.99 -36.78
CA LYS A 4 3.85 -24.26 -36.33
C LYS A 4 3.78 -24.18 -34.80
N TYR A 5 4.20 -25.24 -34.10
CA TYR A 5 4.23 -25.26 -32.64
C TYR A 5 5.34 -24.37 -32.07
N ILE A 6 6.51 -24.33 -32.72
CA ILE A 6 7.60 -23.43 -32.33
C ILE A 6 7.16 -21.97 -32.43
N ILE A 7 6.49 -21.58 -33.52
CA ILE A 7 5.96 -20.22 -33.70
C ILE A 7 4.94 -19.86 -32.60
N LEU A 8 4.04 -20.78 -32.25
CA LEU A 8 3.07 -20.58 -31.16
C LEU A 8 3.74 -20.39 -29.80
N VAL A 9 4.77 -21.18 -29.48
CA VAL A 9 5.52 -21.05 -28.22
C VAL A 9 6.23 -19.70 -28.16
N VAL A 10 6.89 -19.28 -29.24
CA VAL A 10 7.55 -17.97 -29.32
C VAL A 10 6.55 -16.83 -29.15
N LEU A 11 5.37 -16.92 -29.78
CA LEU A 11 4.32 -15.92 -29.64
C LEU A 11 3.80 -15.84 -28.19
N PHE A 12 3.61 -16.97 -27.52
CA PHE A 12 3.25 -17.03 -26.10
C PHE A 12 4.31 -16.38 -25.20
N ILE A 13 5.60 -16.62 -25.47
CA ILE A 13 6.70 -16.01 -24.73
C ILE A 13 6.71 -14.49 -24.93
N ILE A 14 6.51 -14.01 -26.16
CA ILE A 14 6.44 -12.58 -26.47
C ILE A 14 5.27 -11.93 -25.72
N VAL A 15 4.07 -12.52 -25.79
CA VAL A 15 2.89 -12.04 -25.06
C VAL A 15 3.16 -12.02 -23.55
N TYR A 16 3.79 -13.05 -22.99
CA TYR A 16 4.16 -13.10 -21.58
C TYR A 16 5.15 -11.99 -21.20
N ILE A 17 6.17 -11.73 -22.02
CA ILE A 17 7.15 -10.66 -21.80
C ILE A 17 6.47 -9.28 -21.87
N LEU A 18 5.63 -9.05 -22.87
CA LEU A 18 4.86 -7.81 -23.03
C LEU A 18 3.94 -7.59 -21.83
N TYR A 19 3.22 -8.62 -21.40
CA TYR A 19 2.37 -8.58 -20.21
C TYR A 19 3.18 -8.27 -18.94
N ARG A 20 4.34 -8.92 -18.75
CA ARG A 20 5.22 -8.67 -17.59
C ARG A 20 5.75 -7.23 -17.58
N ARG A 21 6.14 -6.69 -18.74
CA ARG A 21 6.59 -5.29 -18.86
C ARG A 21 5.45 -4.32 -18.57
N TRP A 22 4.28 -4.55 -19.15
CA TRP A 22 3.08 -3.75 -18.89
C TRP A 22 2.72 -3.74 -17.40
N ARG A 23 2.72 -4.89 -16.73
CA ARG A 23 2.47 -4.98 -15.28
C ARG A 23 3.45 -4.16 -14.43
N ASN A 24 4.75 -4.24 -14.73
CA ASN A 24 5.77 -3.50 -13.99
C ASN A 24 5.61 -1.97 -14.11
N ASN A 25 4.85 -1.49 -15.09
CA ASN A 25 4.57 -0.07 -15.26
C ASN A 25 3.51 0.46 -14.30
N TYR A 26 2.70 -0.38 -13.64
CA TYR A 26 1.64 0.10 -12.74
C TYR A 26 1.85 -0.28 -11.27
N GLN A 27 2.86 -1.10 -10.98
CA GLN A 27 3.26 -1.48 -9.63
C GLN A 27 4.68 -1.00 -9.33
N SER A 28 4.89 -0.46 -8.13
CA SER A 28 6.20 -0.16 -7.57
C SER A 28 6.39 -0.91 -6.25
N VAL A 29 7.43 -1.72 -6.18
CA VAL A 29 7.84 -2.41 -4.95
C VAL A 29 8.76 -1.48 -4.19
N LEU A 30 8.31 -0.95 -3.06
CA LEU A 30 9.03 0.04 -2.26
C LEU A 30 9.90 -0.63 -1.20
N ILE A 31 9.38 -1.72 -0.62
CA ILE A 31 10.11 -2.63 0.26
C ILE A 31 9.81 -4.05 -0.21
N LYS A 32 10.85 -4.82 -0.53
CA LYS A 32 10.70 -6.19 -0.99
C LYS A 32 10.69 -7.20 0.16
N HIS A 33 11.63 -7.08 1.09
CA HIS A 33 11.85 -8.01 2.21
C HIS A 33 11.61 -7.31 3.55
N SER A 34 11.39 -8.10 4.60
CA SER A 34 11.26 -7.62 5.97
C SER A 34 12.44 -6.76 6.37
N GLN A 35 12.14 -5.61 6.97
CA GLN A 35 13.15 -4.71 7.54
C GLN A 35 12.68 -4.15 8.88
N ASN A 36 13.65 -3.83 9.73
CA ASN A 36 13.40 -3.24 11.04
C ASN A 36 12.62 -1.92 10.89
N ALA A 37 11.48 -1.82 11.57
CA ALA A 37 10.57 -0.69 11.46
C ALA A 37 11.01 0.55 12.24
N ARG A 38 12.19 0.54 12.87
CA ARG A 38 12.81 1.72 13.47
C ARG A 38 13.71 2.49 12.50
N LEU A 39 14.09 1.87 11.39
CA LEU A 39 15.00 2.45 10.41
C LEU A 39 14.21 3.21 9.34
N LEU A 40 14.54 4.48 9.13
CA LEU A 40 13.93 5.31 8.09
C LEU A 40 14.29 4.76 6.70
N LYS A 41 13.29 4.67 5.82
CA LYS A 41 13.48 4.43 4.39
C LYS A 41 12.86 5.57 3.58
N ASN A 42 13.70 6.33 2.88
CA ASN A 42 13.25 7.34 1.93
C ASN A 42 12.94 6.68 0.58
N ILE A 43 11.78 7.02 0.01
CA ILE A 43 11.33 6.56 -1.30
C ILE A 43 11.31 7.76 -2.24
N ASP A 44 12.05 7.64 -3.35
CA ASP A 44 12.14 8.69 -4.35
C ASP A 44 10.83 8.83 -5.15
N LYS A 45 10.55 10.07 -5.53
CA LYS A 45 9.40 10.53 -6.32
C LYS A 45 9.25 9.73 -7.61
N GLN A 46 10.37 9.41 -8.27
CA GLN A 46 10.38 8.66 -9.53
C GLN A 46 9.69 7.30 -9.43
N GLN A 47 9.65 6.69 -8.24
CA GLN A 47 8.95 5.43 -8.03
C GLN A 47 7.42 5.57 -8.08
N PHE A 48 6.90 6.80 -7.96
CA PHE A 48 5.48 7.14 -8.07
C PHE A 48 5.08 7.73 -9.43
N ILE A 49 6.06 8.20 -10.24
CA ILE A 49 5.84 8.81 -11.57
C ILE A 49 5.71 7.72 -12.64
N LYS A 50 4.93 6.68 -12.36
CA LYS A 50 4.50 5.76 -13.41
C LYS A 50 3.13 6.18 -13.92
N LYS A 51 2.87 5.97 -15.21
CA LYS A 51 1.67 6.46 -15.91
C LYS A 51 0.40 6.03 -15.15
N ASN A 52 -0.31 6.98 -14.51
CA ASN A 52 -1.69 6.72 -14.13
C ASN A 52 -2.54 7.00 -15.36
N ASP A 53 -3.10 5.95 -15.94
CA ASP A 53 -4.19 6.11 -16.89
C ASP A 53 -5.55 6.26 -16.17
N VAL A 54 -5.60 6.08 -14.83
CA VAL A 54 -6.84 5.98 -14.05
C VAL A 54 -6.89 7.02 -12.92
N GLY A 55 -7.36 8.22 -13.24
CA GLY A 55 -7.87 9.23 -12.28
C GLY A 55 -7.08 9.47 -10.98
N LEU A 56 -7.81 9.87 -9.93
CA LEU A 56 -7.29 10.08 -8.57
C LEU A 56 -7.38 8.79 -7.76
N SER A 57 -6.69 7.76 -8.24
CA SER A 57 -6.73 6.44 -7.63
C SER A 57 -5.34 5.86 -7.43
N TRP A 58 -5.19 5.08 -6.38
CA TRP A 58 -3.97 4.35 -6.04
C TRP A 58 -4.26 3.28 -4.99
N THR A 59 -3.34 2.34 -4.83
CA THR A 59 -3.36 1.34 -3.75
C THR A 59 -2.02 1.28 -3.06
N LEU A 60 -2.02 1.25 -1.73
CA LEU A 60 -0.86 0.87 -0.90
C LEU A 60 -1.14 -0.48 -0.26
N SER A 61 -0.16 -1.38 -0.25
CA SER A 61 -0.25 -2.67 0.42
C SER A 61 1.04 -2.93 1.15
N PHE A 62 0.97 -3.24 2.44
CA PHE A 62 2.15 -3.55 3.24
C PHE A 62 1.80 -4.49 4.39
N TRP A 63 2.83 -5.07 4.99
CA TRP A 63 2.74 -5.91 6.17
C TRP A 63 3.45 -5.24 7.33
N VAL A 64 2.81 -5.26 8.49
CA VAL A 64 3.41 -4.82 9.74
C VAL A 64 3.39 -5.97 10.75
N TYR A 65 4.47 -6.09 11.50
CA TYR A 65 4.56 -6.91 12.70
C TYR A 65 4.95 -5.97 13.83
N ILE A 66 4.14 -5.86 14.87
CA ILE A 66 4.39 -4.92 15.98
C ILE A 66 4.77 -5.74 17.21
N ASP A 67 6.01 -5.59 17.66
CA ASP A 67 6.56 -6.33 18.81
C ASP A 67 5.97 -5.81 20.13
N ASP A 68 5.92 -4.49 20.28
CA ASP A 68 5.49 -3.81 21.50
C ASP A 68 5.00 -2.38 21.17
N TRP A 69 3.99 -1.94 21.91
CA TRP A 69 3.38 -0.62 21.77
C TRP A 69 4.05 0.45 22.65
N ASN A 70 4.76 0.04 23.71
CA ASN A 70 5.37 0.96 24.68
C ASN A 70 6.59 1.70 24.12
N TYR A 71 7.21 1.21 23.05
CA TYR A 71 8.27 1.93 22.36
C TYR A 71 7.84 3.35 21.97
N LYS A 72 8.60 4.37 22.37
CA LYS A 72 8.21 5.78 22.23
C LYS A 72 6.81 6.04 22.80
N TYR A 73 6.61 5.66 24.05
CA TYR A 73 5.35 5.83 24.79
C TYR A 73 4.78 7.25 24.66
N ASN A 74 3.44 7.36 24.64
CA ASN A 74 2.70 8.62 24.50
C ASN A 74 3.00 9.44 23.23
N THR A 75 3.61 8.83 22.21
CA THR A 75 3.82 9.46 20.90
C THR A 75 3.29 8.59 19.76
N ASN A 76 2.79 9.25 18.71
CA ASN A 76 2.40 8.56 17.49
C ASN A 76 3.64 7.98 16.79
N LYS A 77 3.53 6.73 16.32
CA LYS A 77 4.64 6.03 15.65
C LYS A 77 4.31 5.88 14.18
N HIS A 78 4.96 6.66 13.32
CA HIS A 78 4.63 6.67 11.89
C HIS A 78 5.09 5.39 11.20
N ILE A 79 4.16 4.74 10.48
CA ILE A 79 4.46 3.64 9.56
C ILE A 79 4.96 4.24 8.25
N PHE A 80 4.29 5.27 7.74
CA PHE A 80 4.76 6.06 6.61
C PHE A 80 4.14 7.47 6.62
N ILE A 81 4.81 8.38 5.94
CA ILE A 81 4.34 9.73 5.64
C ILE A 81 4.45 9.96 4.15
N TRP A 82 3.32 10.27 3.54
CA TRP A 82 3.19 10.69 2.16
C TRP A 82 2.13 11.80 2.09
N ASP A 83 2.34 12.80 1.23
CA ASP A 83 1.46 13.97 1.19
C ASP A 83 0.03 13.65 0.75
N ASN A 84 -0.18 12.48 0.13
CA ASN A 84 -1.51 12.01 -0.30
C ASN A 84 -2.18 11.12 0.75
N CYS A 85 -1.40 10.49 1.63
CA CYS A 85 -1.90 9.61 2.68
C CYS A 85 -0.79 9.36 3.71
N SER A 86 -1.12 9.30 4.99
CA SER A 86 -0.16 8.96 6.04
C SER A 86 -0.75 7.93 6.98
N ALA A 87 0.07 7.04 7.53
CA ALA A 87 -0.38 6.08 8.53
C ALA A 87 0.56 6.01 9.73
N TRP A 88 -0.02 5.90 10.92
CA TRP A 88 0.72 5.76 12.17
C TRP A 88 -0.01 4.90 13.19
N LEU A 89 0.76 4.32 14.10
CA LEU A 89 0.27 3.71 15.32
C LEU A 89 -0.10 4.82 16.30
N SER A 90 -1.31 4.75 16.86
CA SER A 90 -1.79 5.68 17.89
C SER A 90 -0.90 5.65 19.13
N LYS A 91 -0.78 6.78 19.82
CA LYS A 91 0.08 6.94 20.99
C LYS A 91 -0.19 5.93 22.13
N ASN A 92 -1.46 5.69 22.44
CA ASN A 92 -1.89 5.02 23.68
C ASN A 92 -2.89 3.88 23.45
N THR A 93 -3.40 3.73 22.23
CA THR A 93 -4.35 2.68 21.87
C THR A 93 -3.75 1.84 20.78
N ASN A 94 -4.08 0.54 20.73
CA ASN A 94 -3.62 -0.41 19.70
C ASN A 94 -4.31 -0.16 18.34
N ASN A 95 -4.37 1.10 17.92
CA ASN A 95 -5.09 1.53 16.74
C ASN A 95 -4.09 2.02 15.70
N ILE A 96 -4.40 1.78 14.44
CA ILE A 96 -3.72 2.40 13.31
C ILE A 96 -4.61 3.52 12.78
N VAL A 97 -4.04 4.70 12.65
CA VAL A 97 -4.73 5.85 12.08
C VAL A 97 -4.19 6.05 10.68
N ILE A 98 -5.11 6.11 9.71
CA ILE A 98 -4.83 6.48 8.32
C ILE A 98 -5.42 7.86 8.09
N ASN A 99 -4.60 8.81 7.71
CA ASN A 99 -5.01 10.17 7.39
C ASN A 99 -4.93 10.40 5.88
N THR A 100 -6.01 10.94 5.33
CA THR A 100 -6.08 11.29 3.91
C THR A 100 -6.43 12.77 3.76
N PRO A 101 -5.48 13.63 3.35
CA PRO A 101 -5.75 15.04 3.07
C PRO A 101 -6.54 15.25 1.78
N THR A 102 -7.41 16.26 1.80
CA THR A 102 -8.17 16.72 0.63
C THR A 102 -7.79 18.16 0.30
N TYR A 103 -8.17 18.66 -0.88
CA TYR A 103 -7.81 20.02 -1.32
C TYR A 103 -8.23 21.11 -0.33
N ASN A 104 -9.45 21.01 0.23
CA ASN A 104 -9.97 22.01 1.18
C ASN A 104 -9.71 21.65 2.66
N ASN A 105 -9.23 20.45 2.96
CA ASN A 105 -8.89 20.03 4.32
C ASN A 105 -7.44 19.52 4.37
N LYS A 106 -6.51 20.44 4.64
CA LYS A 106 -5.08 20.11 4.79
C LYS A 106 -4.79 19.22 6.01
N LYS A 107 -5.62 19.27 7.05
CA LYS A 107 -5.49 18.37 8.22
C LYS A 107 -5.86 16.93 7.88
N GLY A 108 -6.60 16.74 6.78
CA GLY A 108 -7.09 15.45 6.31
C GLY A 108 -8.18 14.85 7.19
N THR A 109 -8.71 13.74 6.70
CA THR A 109 -9.72 12.95 7.42
C THR A 109 -9.06 11.68 7.94
N ASN A 110 -9.22 11.41 9.23
CA ASN A 110 -8.68 10.24 9.89
C ASN A 110 -9.67 9.08 9.79
N THR A 111 -9.20 7.93 9.30
CA THR A 111 -9.86 6.64 9.42
C THR A 111 -9.09 5.81 10.44
N ILE A 112 -9.78 5.27 11.44
CA ILE A 112 -9.16 4.53 12.54
C ILE A 112 -9.45 3.04 12.34
N ILE A 113 -8.39 2.25 12.31
CA ILE A 113 -8.45 0.79 12.43
C ILE A 113 -8.17 0.46 13.88
N GLU A 114 -9.11 -0.19 14.54
CA GLU A 114 -9.03 -0.47 15.97
C GLU A 114 -8.44 -1.85 16.26
N ASN A 115 -7.83 -1.99 17.44
CA ASN A 115 -7.46 -3.28 18.02
C ASN A 115 -6.57 -4.17 17.12
N ILE A 116 -5.51 -3.56 16.57
CA ILE A 116 -4.50 -4.29 15.80
C ILE A 116 -3.76 -5.27 16.73
N PRO A 117 -3.61 -6.54 16.33
CA PRO A 117 -2.94 -7.53 17.17
C PRO A 117 -1.44 -7.24 17.26
N LEU A 118 -0.90 -7.38 18.47
CA LEU A 118 0.53 -7.39 18.72
C LEU A 118 1.11 -8.79 18.43
N GLN A 119 2.40 -8.83 18.11
CA GLN A 119 3.16 -10.06 17.87
C GLN A 119 2.56 -10.97 16.78
N LYS A 120 1.85 -10.37 15.82
CA LYS A 120 1.27 -11.05 14.67
C LYS A 120 1.45 -10.20 13.42
N TRP A 121 1.73 -10.86 12.30
CA TRP A 121 1.74 -10.22 11.00
C TRP A 121 0.34 -9.76 10.63
N THR A 122 0.20 -8.45 10.40
CA THR A 122 -1.03 -7.83 9.95
C THR A 122 -0.81 -7.20 8.58
N ASN A 123 -1.63 -7.59 7.62
CA ASN A 123 -1.64 -6.99 6.30
C ASN A 123 -2.61 -5.81 6.28
N ILE A 124 -2.15 -4.69 5.72
CA ILE A 124 -2.95 -3.49 5.53
C ILE A 124 -2.91 -3.12 4.05
N ILE A 125 -4.08 -3.01 3.45
CA ILE A 125 -4.25 -2.59 2.05
C ILE A 125 -5.17 -1.38 2.05
N ILE A 126 -4.67 -0.27 1.53
CA ILE A 126 -5.39 1.01 1.44
C ILE A 126 -5.66 1.24 -0.04
N VAL A 127 -6.93 1.28 -0.42
CA VAL A 127 -7.38 1.50 -1.79
C VAL A 127 -8.09 2.84 -1.84
N LEU A 128 -7.53 3.80 -2.58
CA LEU A 128 -8.23 5.02 -2.93
C LEU A 128 -8.80 4.87 -4.34
N ASN A 129 -10.11 5.01 -4.45
CA ASN A 129 -10.82 5.08 -5.72
C ASN A 129 -11.62 6.38 -5.79
N ASN A 130 -11.07 7.38 -6.48
CA ASN A 130 -11.62 8.73 -6.58
C ASN A 130 -11.82 9.41 -5.21
N ARG A 131 -12.99 9.24 -4.58
CA ARG A 131 -13.33 9.83 -3.27
C ARG A 131 -13.64 8.78 -2.19
N VAL A 132 -13.54 7.50 -2.51
CA VAL A 132 -13.76 6.42 -1.57
C VAL A 132 -12.40 5.86 -1.15
N LEU A 133 -12.14 5.84 0.15
CA LEU A 133 -10.97 5.21 0.76
C LEU A 133 -11.42 3.91 1.44
N ASP A 134 -11.06 2.79 0.85
CA ASP A 134 -11.30 1.47 1.42
C ASP A 134 -10.03 0.94 2.08
N ILE A 135 -10.17 0.45 3.30
CA ILE A 135 -9.07 -0.10 4.08
C ILE A 135 -9.40 -1.56 4.37
N PHE A 136 -8.50 -2.44 3.94
CA PHE A 136 -8.58 -3.86 4.18
C PHE A 136 -7.52 -4.29 5.18
N VAL A 137 -7.92 -5.11 6.15
CA VAL A 137 -7.06 -5.74 7.13
C VAL A 137 -7.13 -7.24 6.93
N ASN A 138 -5.98 -7.87 6.68
CA ASN A 138 -5.90 -9.31 6.42
C ASN A 138 -6.85 -9.80 5.31
N GLY A 139 -7.01 -8.99 4.26
CA GLY A 139 -7.89 -9.28 3.13
C GLY A 139 -9.38 -8.97 3.31
N ASN A 140 -9.81 -8.62 4.52
CA ASN A 140 -11.21 -8.25 4.82
C ASN A 140 -11.37 -6.74 4.86
N LEU A 141 -12.54 -6.23 4.42
CA LEU A 141 -12.84 -4.79 4.48
C LEU A 141 -13.06 -4.40 5.95
N SER A 142 -12.18 -3.53 6.46
CA SER A 142 -12.27 -2.99 7.82
C SER A 142 -13.10 -1.70 7.83
N ASN A 143 -12.79 -0.77 6.93
CA ASN A 143 -13.44 0.53 6.87
C ASN A 143 -13.59 0.95 5.40
N SER A 144 -14.69 1.64 5.11
CA SER A 144 -14.89 2.36 3.86
C SER A 144 -15.28 3.78 4.21
N GLN A 145 -14.51 4.76 3.73
CA GLN A 145 -14.73 6.16 4.04
C GLN A 145 -14.90 6.98 2.78
N TYR A 146 -16.04 7.67 2.68
CA TYR A 146 -16.26 8.66 1.65
C TYR A 146 -15.63 10.00 2.05
N LEU A 147 -14.70 10.49 1.24
CA LEU A 147 -14.01 11.76 1.46
C LEU A 147 -14.92 12.92 1.09
N THR A 148 -14.97 13.93 1.96
CA THR A 148 -15.81 15.14 1.79
C THR A 148 -15.41 16.00 0.60
N ASN A 149 -14.19 15.84 0.09
CA ASN A 149 -13.71 16.52 -1.10
C ASN A 149 -12.68 15.67 -1.84
N ILE A 150 -12.20 16.18 -2.97
CA ILE A 150 -11.17 15.58 -3.82
C ILE A 150 -9.89 15.35 -2.99
N PRO A 151 -9.40 14.11 -2.90
CA PRO A 151 -8.16 13.81 -2.20
C PRO A 151 -6.98 14.49 -2.90
N LYS A 152 -5.98 14.85 -2.11
CA LYS A 152 -4.71 15.30 -2.69
C LYS A 152 -4.03 14.11 -3.38
N ASN A 153 -3.47 14.38 -4.55
CA ASN A 153 -2.71 13.41 -5.32
C ASN A 153 -1.49 14.06 -5.96
N ASP A 154 -0.61 14.59 -5.12
CA ASP A 154 0.69 15.07 -5.57
C ASP A 154 1.67 13.90 -5.71
N LYS A 155 2.06 13.61 -6.95
CA LYS A 155 3.03 12.55 -7.28
C LYS A 155 4.45 13.07 -7.35
N LYS A 156 4.65 14.38 -7.21
CA LYS A 156 5.97 15.03 -7.20
C LYS A 156 6.59 15.01 -5.82
N LEU A 157 5.96 14.38 -4.83
CA LEU A 157 6.44 14.31 -3.46
C LEU A 157 6.74 12.85 -3.10
N GLY A 158 7.91 12.65 -2.49
CA GLY A 158 8.38 11.32 -2.10
C GLY A 158 7.64 10.81 -0.87
N MET A 159 7.90 9.55 -0.51
CA MET A 159 7.36 8.96 0.71
C MET A 159 8.49 8.63 1.68
N LYS A 160 8.23 8.82 2.97
CA LYS A 160 9.11 8.34 4.04
C LYS A 160 8.42 7.18 4.73
N ILE A 161 9.04 6.01 4.70
CA ILE A 161 8.60 4.83 5.45
C ILE A 161 9.37 4.82 6.78
N THR A 162 8.64 4.58 7.86
CA THR A 162 9.15 4.54 9.25
C THR A 162 10.00 5.75 9.66
N PRO A 163 9.53 7.00 9.41
CA PRO A 163 10.26 8.18 9.82
C PRO A 163 10.26 8.37 11.34
N TYR A 164 11.16 9.23 11.83
CA TYR A 164 11.26 9.60 13.25
C TYR A 164 11.49 8.39 14.19
N GLY A 165 12.21 7.38 13.72
CA GLY A 165 12.44 6.13 14.48
C GLY A 165 11.28 5.15 14.45
N GLY A 166 10.23 5.41 13.65
CA GLY A 166 9.14 4.47 13.35
C GLY A 166 8.52 3.82 14.59
N PHE A 167 8.36 2.49 14.55
CA PHE A 167 7.76 1.68 15.63
C PHE A 167 8.62 0.45 15.97
N ASN A 168 8.35 -0.17 17.12
CA ASN A 168 9.00 -1.41 17.49
C ASN A 168 8.36 -2.60 16.77
N GLY A 169 9.07 -3.14 15.80
CA GLY A 169 8.49 -4.11 14.89
C GLY A 169 9.25 -4.25 13.58
N THR A 170 8.58 -4.89 12.65
CA THR A 170 9.08 -5.15 11.30
C THR A 170 8.04 -4.70 10.28
N ILE A 171 8.51 -4.15 9.16
CA ILE A 171 7.68 -3.84 7.99
C ILE A 171 8.15 -4.68 6.81
N SER A 172 7.21 -5.21 6.02
CA SER A 172 7.52 -6.07 4.88
C SER A 172 6.59 -5.80 3.69
N ARG A 173 7.08 -6.12 2.49
CA ARG A 173 6.36 -6.06 1.20
C ARG A 173 5.52 -4.81 1.00
N PHE A 174 6.13 -3.65 1.20
CA PHE A 174 5.48 -2.37 0.93
C PHE A 174 5.41 -2.16 -0.59
N ASN A 175 4.20 -2.20 -1.14
CA ASN A 175 3.91 -2.03 -2.55
C ASN A 175 2.98 -0.82 -2.77
N TYR A 176 3.23 -0.11 -3.85
CA TYR A 176 2.36 0.93 -4.39
C TYR A 176 1.83 0.49 -5.75
N TYR A 177 0.56 0.76 -6.01
CA TYR A 177 -0.10 0.56 -7.30
C TYR A 177 -0.74 1.88 -7.73
N THR A 178 -0.58 2.21 -9.00
CA THR A 178 -1.14 3.42 -9.62
C THR A 178 -2.65 3.35 -9.91
N PHE A 179 -3.30 2.25 -9.52
CA PHE A 179 -4.70 1.96 -9.79
C PHE A 179 -5.40 1.43 -8.52
N PRO A 180 -6.74 1.52 -8.44
CA PRO A 180 -7.48 0.96 -7.33
C PRO A 180 -7.61 -0.56 -7.50
N VAL A 181 -7.00 -1.32 -6.60
CA VAL A 181 -7.11 -2.78 -6.58
C VAL A 181 -8.52 -3.17 -6.13
N LYS A 182 -9.20 -3.97 -6.94
CA LYS A 182 -10.56 -4.45 -6.61
C LYS A 182 -10.51 -5.50 -5.50
N LYS A 183 -11.58 -5.58 -4.69
CA LYS A 183 -11.75 -6.65 -3.68
C LYS A 183 -11.80 -8.03 -4.34
N TYR A 184 -12.63 -8.16 -5.37
CA TYR A 184 -12.74 -9.35 -6.21
C TYR A 184 -12.44 -8.97 -7.65
N ASP A 185 -11.69 -9.84 -8.32
CA ASP A 185 -11.47 -9.76 -9.76
C ASP A 185 -11.82 -11.13 -10.34
N ILE A 186 -12.51 -11.14 -11.48
CA ILE A 186 -13.11 -12.34 -12.11
C ILE A 186 -12.01 -13.36 -12.47
N ILE A 187 -10.82 -12.86 -12.80
CA ILE A 187 -9.67 -13.67 -13.19
C ILE A 187 -8.78 -14.01 -11.97
N GLY A 188 -9.10 -13.52 -10.77
CA GLY A 188 -8.35 -13.79 -9.54
C GLY A 188 -6.97 -13.13 -9.45
N TYR A 189 -6.52 -12.43 -10.50
CA TYR A 189 -5.24 -11.75 -10.55
C TYR A 189 -5.36 -10.31 -10.03
N ASN A 190 -4.44 -9.91 -9.14
CA ASN A 190 -4.34 -8.54 -8.61
C ASN A 190 -5.60 -8.02 -7.91
N ASN A 191 -6.21 -8.84 -7.05
CA ASN A 191 -7.23 -8.41 -6.10
C ASN A 191 -6.68 -8.38 -4.67
N VAL A 192 -7.42 -7.75 -3.75
CA VAL A 192 -7.06 -7.61 -2.33
C VAL A 192 -6.67 -8.96 -1.71
N TYR A 193 -7.47 -10.01 -1.95
CA TYR A 193 -7.22 -11.34 -1.40
C TYR A 193 -5.91 -11.96 -1.90
N SER A 194 -5.57 -11.77 -3.18
CA SER A 194 -4.32 -12.23 -3.77
C SER A 194 -3.10 -11.51 -3.18
N LEU A 195 -3.24 -10.25 -2.78
CA LEU A 195 -2.18 -9.49 -2.12
C LEU A 195 -1.96 -9.99 -0.69
N PHE A 196 -3.05 -10.24 0.04
CA PHE A 196 -3.00 -10.85 1.37
C PHE A 196 -2.42 -12.27 1.33
N LYS A 197 -2.83 -13.12 0.38
CA LYS A 197 -2.31 -14.50 0.28
C LYS A 197 -0.81 -14.61 0.05
N LYS A 198 -0.16 -13.56 -0.47
CA LYS A 198 1.29 -13.57 -0.70
C LYS A 198 2.09 -13.64 0.61
N GLY A 199 1.50 -13.24 1.74
CA GLY A 199 2.18 -13.19 3.04
C GLY A 199 3.31 -12.16 3.08
N PRO A 200 3.88 -11.90 4.27
CA PRO A 200 5.14 -11.18 4.43
C PRO A 200 6.30 -12.00 3.83
N THR A 201 7.46 -11.36 3.66
CA THR A 201 8.72 -11.98 3.16
C THR A 201 9.91 -11.52 3.96
#